data_AF-A0A939GQ77-F1
#
_entry.id   AF-A0A939GQ77-F1
#
_cell.length_a   1.000
_cell.length_b   1.000
_cell.length_c   1.000
_cell.angle_alpha   90.00
_cell.angle_beta   90.00
_cell.angle_gamma   90.00
#
_symmetry.space_group_name_H-M   'P 1'
#
loop_
_entity.id
_entity.type
_entity.pdbx_description
1 polymer ?
#
loop_
_entity_poly.entity_id
_entity_poly.type
_entity_poly.pdbx_seq_one_letter_code
_entity_poly.pdbx_strand_id
1 'polypeptide(L)'
;MVIKIIISFCLMLFLFLGNNQAQAGELAENLAKFPQWEKLTSVKPAKGDLVYPEWMSGTWKVTSTLVDLAAPLAPDIVTPGFEGNRSQLNQPISFLVKFIKVKPTNSGLKIFANFQKQASILVADREFNSLNLSRAYLGNEAVLSSKVDPQSPNRQITFLRGERQLISIISDRATETTADNQFITTEVFQQLFKGSYRPYLNTVESTTAYQKLSTPSPAITADQVTAVYLSPQDPDYFTAGSRPVALYRYRLEFFPPS
;
A
#
# COMPACT_ATOMS: atom_id res chain seq x y z
N MET A 1 -43.54 14.20 -41.87
CA MET A 1 -43.67 13.25 -40.74
C MET A 1 -42.36 12.51 -40.40
N VAL A 2 -41.43 12.34 -41.35
CA VAL A 2 -40.18 11.59 -41.16
C VAL A 2 -39.10 12.37 -40.36
N ILE A 3 -39.01 13.70 -40.52
CA ILE A 3 -37.99 14.53 -39.84
C ILE A 3 -38.21 14.64 -38.32
N LYS A 4 -39.47 14.62 -37.85
CA LYS A 4 -39.77 14.63 -36.40
C LYS A 4 -39.40 13.31 -35.69
N ILE A 5 -39.42 12.19 -36.41
CA ILE A 5 -39.07 10.87 -35.86
C ILE A 5 -37.56 10.74 -35.70
N ILE A 6 -36.76 11.26 -36.65
CA ILE A 6 -35.29 11.23 -36.58
C ILE A 6 -34.77 12.10 -35.42
N ILE A 7 -35.32 13.29 -35.22
CA ILE A 7 -34.93 14.18 -34.11
C ILE A 7 -35.31 13.57 -32.76
N SER A 8 -36.45 12.88 -32.67
CA SER A 8 -36.88 12.17 -31.45
C SER A 8 -36.00 10.95 -31.15
N PHE A 9 -35.47 10.26 -32.18
CA PHE A 9 -34.58 9.13 -32.01
C PHE A 9 -33.15 9.57 -31.63
N CYS A 10 -32.68 10.70 -32.17
CA CYS A 10 -31.41 11.32 -31.76
C CYS A 10 -31.46 11.85 -30.32
N LEU A 11 -32.58 12.41 -29.85
CA LEU A 11 -32.72 12.81 -28.44
C LEU A 11 -32.76 11.59 -27.50
N MET A 12 -33.32 10.46 -27.93
CA MET A 12 -33.36 9.24 -27.12
C MET A 12 -31.99 8.55 -27.03
N LEU A 13 -31.16 8.64 -28.08
CA LEU A 13 -29.76 8.19 -28.05
C LEU A 13 -28.84 9.10 -27.20
N PHE A 14 -29.18 10.38 -27.05
CA PHE A 14 -28.44 11.30 -26.17
C PHE A 14 -28.76 11.14 -24.68
N LEU A 15 -29.90 10.53 -24.33
CA LEU A 15 -30.29 10.30 -22.92
C LEU A 15 -29.68 9.02 -22.32
N PHE A 16 -29.03 8.17 -23.12
CA PHE A 16 -28.26 7.02 -22.62
C PHE A 16 -26.75 7.29 -22.48
N LEU A 17 -26.30 8.51 -22.75
CA LEU A 17 -24.90 8.95 -22.56
C LEU A 17 -24.66 9.65 -21.21
N GLY A 18 -25.64 9.59 -20.30
CA GLY A 18 -25.60 10.24 -19.00
C GLY A 18 -25.71 9.25 -17.86
N ASN A 19 -24.72 8.37 -17.71
CA ASN A 19 -24.35 7.75 -16.44
C ASN A 19 -22.94 7.17 -16.56
N ASN A 20 -21.95 8.04 -16.77
CA ASN A 20 -20.65 7.76 -16.16
C ASN A 20 -20.86 7.92 -14.65
N GLN A 21 -21.44 6.91 -14.00
CA GLN A 21 -21.00 6.64 -12.64
C GLN A 21 -19.49 6.52 -12.79
N ALA A 22 -18.75 7.41 -12.12
CA ALA A 22 -17.30 7.30 -12.05
C ALA A 22 -17.02 5.89 -11.53
N GLN A 23 -16.71 4.97 -12.43
CA GLN A 23 -16.43 3.60 -12.06
C GLN A 23 -15.10 3.67 -11.31
N ALA A 24 -15.19 3.48 -10.00
CA ALA A 24 -14.03 3.24 -9.15
C ALA A 24 -13.19 2.15 -9.81
N GLY A 25 -11.88 2.33 -9.87
CA GLY A 25 -11.00 1.26 -10.32
C GLY A 25 -10.95 0.14 -9.27
N GLU A 26 -10.25 -0.94 -9.61
CA GLU A 26 -10.18 -2.14 -8.77
C GLU A 26 -9.73 -1.83 -7.33
N LEU A 27 -8.80 -0.87 -7.13
CA LEU A 27 -8.27 -0.59 -5.79
C LEU A 27 -9.33 0.05 -4.89
N ALA A 28 -10.05 1.05 -5.42
CA ALA A 28 -11.15 1.71 -4.72
C ALA A 28 -12.29 0.71 -4.44
N GLU A 29 -12.65 -0.12 -5.42
CA GLU A 29 -13.67 -1.15 -5.25
C GLU A 29 -13.29 -2.17 -4.17
N ASN A 30 -12.04 -2.64 -4.15
CA ASN A 30 -11.58 -3.63 -3.17
C ASN A 30 -11.56 -3.06 -1.74
N LEU A 31 -11.15 -1.80 -1.57
CA LEU A 31 -11.24 -1.08 -0.29
C LEU A 31 -12.68 -0.99 0.23
N ALA A 32 -13.65 -0.71 -0.65
CA ALA A 32 -15.06 -0.63 -0.28
C ALA A 32 -15.66 -1.99 0.11
N LYS A 33 -15.09 -3.10 -0.36
CA LYS A 33 -15.55 -4.47 -0.11
C LYS A 33 -15.01 -5.10 1.17
N PHE A 34 -14.24 -4.39 2.00
CA PHE A 34 -13.76 -4.97 3.26
C PHE A 34 -14.94 -5.51 4.11
N PRO A 35 -14.89 -6.76 4.64
CA PRO A 35 -13.75 -7.69 4.65
C PRO A 35 -13.76 -8.73 3.51
N GLN A 36 -14.68 -8.66 2.53
CA GLN A 36 -14.67 -9.51 1.32
C GLN A 36 -13.54 -9.11 0.36
N TRP A 37 -12.29 -9.29 0.81
CA TRP A 37 -11.09 -8.94 0.06
C TRP A 37 -10.77 -9.99 -1.00
N GLU A 38 -10.69 -9.56 -2.25
CA GLU A 38 -10.22 -10.37 -3.36
C GLU A 38 -8.78 -9.99 -3.71
N LYS A 39 -8.01 -10.96 -4.19
CA LYS A 39 -6.63 -10.71 -4.63
C LYS A 39 -6.65 -9.80 -5.85
N LEU A 40 -5.88 -8.72 -5.79
CA LEU A 40 -5.81 -7.74 -6.86
C LEU A 40 -5.24 -8.33 -8.16
N THR A 41 -5.82 -7.94 -9.28
CA THR A 41 -5.46 -8.38 -10.64
C THR A 41 -4.81 -7.26 -11.47
N SER A 42 -5.01 -6.01 -11.09
CA SER A 42 -4.45 -4.83 -11.79
C SER A 42 -2.99 -4.53 -11.46
N VAL A 43 -2.42 -5.19 -10.44
CA VAL A 43 -1.03 -5.00 -10.02
C VAL A 43 -0.04 -5.44 -11.09
N LYS A 44 1.06 -4.69 -11.23
CA LYS A 44 2.12 -4.94 -12.20
C LYS A 44 3.48 -5.06 -11.52
N PRO A 45 4.45 -5.78 -12.11
CA PRO A 45 5.79 -5.87 -11.55
C PRO A 45 6.39 -4.49 -11.22
N ALA A 46 6.84 -4.34 -9.98
CA ALA A 46 7.37 -3.09 -9.46
C ALA A 46 8.70 -2.72 -10.13
N LYS A 47 8.73 -1.56 -10.80
CA LYS A 47 9.92 -0.97 -11.41
C LYS A 47 10.18 0.40 -10.81
N GLY A 48 11.42 0.66 -10.38
CA GLY A 48 11.79 1.90 -9.70
C GLY A 48 11.00 2.13 -8.41
N ASP A 49 10.80 3.40 -8.05
CA ASP A 49 10.02 3.81 -6.89
C ASP A 49 8.51 3.96 -7.18
N LEU A 50 7.70 3.89 -6.12
CA LEU A 50 6.30 4.32 -6.17
C LEU A 50 6.30 5.85 -6.11
N VAL A 51 5.64 6.48 -7.09
CA VAL A 51 5.59 7.94 -7.21
C VAL A 51 4.35 8.46 -6.49
N TYR A 52 4.53 9.47 -5.66
CA TYR A 52 3.46 10.10 -4.87
C TYR A 52 3.10 11.49 -5.42
N PRO A 53 1.87 11.97 -5.19
CA PRO A 53 1.48 13.33 -5.52
C PRO A 53 2.26 14.38 -4.74
N GLU A 54 2.52 15.52 -5.36
CA GLU A 54 3.31 16.63 -4.79
C GLU A 54 2.82 17.11 -3.41
N TRP A 55 1.52 17.02 -3.14
CA TRP A 55 0.95 17.43 -1.86
C TRP A 55 1.34 16.52 -0.67
N MET A 56 1.95 15.36 -0.92
CA MET A 56 2.54 14.52 0.13
C MET A 56 3.97 14.92 0.49
N SER A 57 4.58 15.84 -0.25
CA SER A 57 5.98 16.22 -0.07
C SER A 57 6.25 16.72 1.36
N GLY A 58 7.35 16.28 1.95
CA GLY A 58 7.79 16.71 3.29
C GLY A 58 7.81 15.58 4.31
N THR A 59 7.96 15.96 5.57
CA THR A 59 7.90 15.04 6.72
C THR A 59 6.52 15.18 7.36
N TRP A 60 5.99 14.09 7.90
CA TRP A 60 4.69 14.03 8.56
C TRP A 60 4.79 13.22 9.84
N LYS A 61 4.08 13.64 10.89
CA LYS A 61 3.72 12.76 12.00
C LYS A 61 2.45 12.02 11.60
N VAL A 62 2.53 10.71 11.47
CA VAL A 62 1.40 9.85 11.15
C VAL A 62 0.88 9.23 12.43
N THR A 63 -0.42 9.27 12.63
CA THR A 63 -1.13 8.43 13.60
C THR A 63 -1.83 7.32 12.85
N SER A 64 -1.42 6.07 13.10
CA SER A 64 -2.01 4.86 12.54
C SER A 64 -2.86 4.18 13.60
N THR A 65 -4.13 3.93 13.31
CA THR A 65 -5.05 3.24 14.21
C THR A 65 -5.61 2.02 13.49
N LEU A 66 -5.40 0.81 14.04
CA LEU A 66 -6.12 -0.38 13.59
C LEU A 66 -7.60 -0.20 13.97
N VAL A 67 -8.49 -0.11 12.99
CA VAL A 67 -9.92 0.16 13.20
C VAL A 67 -10.80 -1.07 12.95
N ASP A 68 -10.30 -2.03 12.17
CA ASP A 68 -11.00 -3.29 11.91
C ASP A 68 -10.00 -4.41 11.56
N LEU A 69 -10.39 -5.66 11.79
CA LEU A 69 -9.62 -6.84 11.40
C LEU A 69 -10.54 -8.02 11.08
N ALA A 70 -10.15 -8.85 10.11
CA ALA A 70 -10.88 -10.05 9.75
C ALA A 70 -9.94 -11.22 9.46
N ALA A 71 -10.39 -12.43 9.75
CA ALA A 71 -9.72 -13.69 9.36
C ALA A 71 -10.68 -14.46 8.44
N PRO A 72 -10.67 -14.21 7.12
CA PRO A 72 -11.69 -14.74 6.19
C PRO A 72 -11.77 -16.26 6.11
N LEU A 73 -10.72 -16.96 6.56
CA LEU A 73 -10.61 -18.42 6.51
C LEU A 73 -10.74 -19.08 7.89
N ALA A 74 -11.06 -18.31 8.94
CA ALA A 74 -11.36 -18.86 10.25
C ALA A 74 -12.74 -19.57 10.27
N PRO A 75 -12.94 -20.61 11.09
CA PRO A 75 -11.98 -21.17 12.05
C PRO A 75 -10.97 -22.14 11.43
N ASP A 76 -11.15 -22.53 10.17
CA ASP A 76 -10.37 -23.60 9.53
C ASP A 76 -8.88 -23.26 9.40
N ILE A 77 -8.56 -22.01 9.10
CA ILE A 77 -7.18 -21.50 9.01
C ILE A 77 -7.06 -20.24 9.87
N VAL A 78 -6.23 -20.30 10.91
CA VAL A 78 -5.93 -19.19 11.80
C VAL A 78 -4.42 -19.01 11.90
N THR A 79 -3.95 -17.76 11.88
CA THR A 79 -2.53 -17.45 12.05
C THR A 79 -2.27 -16.84 13.43
N PRO A 80 -1.14 -17.15 14.09
CA PRO A 80 -0.78 -16.54 15.37
C PRO A 80 -0.72 -15.01 15.31
N GLY A 81 -0.35 -14.46 14.16
CA GLY A 81 -0.30 -13.01 13.94
C GLY A 81 -1.65 -12.32 14.08
N PHE A 82 -2.74 -12.96 13.64
CA PHE A 82 -4.09 -12.40 13.74
C PHE A 82 -4.53 -12.21 15.20
N GLU A 83 -4.37 -13.24 16.02
CA GLU A 83 -4.75 -13.20 17.43
C GLU A 83 -3.92 -12.20 18.23
N GLY A 84 -2.61 -12.10 17.97
CA GLY A 84 -1.75 -11.10 18.62
C GLY A 84 -2.16 -9.65 18.32
N ASN A 85 -2.61 -9.39 17.09
CA ASN A 85 -3.00 -8.05 16.65
C ASN A 85 -4.37 -7.60 17.15
N ARG A 86 -5.25 -8.51 17.62
CA ARG A 86 -6.54 -8.12 18.24
C ARG A 86 -6.36 -7.13 19.39
N SER A 87 -5.28 -7.29 20.16
CA SER A 87 -4.95 -6.39 21.27
C SER A 87 -4.65 -4.95 20.85
N GLN A 88 -4.30 -4.73 19.57
CA GLN A 88 -3.95 -3.42 19.00
C GLN A 88 -5.18 -2.69 18.45
N LEU A 89 -6.36 -3.31 18.45
CA LEU A 89 -7.58 -2.70 17.94
C LEU A 89 -7.89 -1.40 18.70
N ASN A 90 -8.10 -0.32 17.94
CA ASN A 90 -8.33 1.04 18.42
C ASN A 90 -7.19 1.63 19.27
N GLN A 91 -5.99 1.05 19.23
CA GLN A 91 -4.80 1.62 19.86
C GLN A 91 -4.00 2.41 18.81
N PRO A 92 -3.94 3.76 18.91
CA PRO A 92 -3.19 4.56 17.96
C PRO A 92 -1.68 4.47 18.21
N ILE A 93 -0.92 4.27 17.13
CA ILE A 93 0.54 4.31 17.13
C ILE A 93 0.98 5.50 16.27
N SER A 94 1.91 6.30 16.78
CA SER A 94 2.41 7.48 16.05
C SER A 94 3.88 7.36 15.68
N PHE A 95 4.23 7.77 14.46
CA PHE A 95 5.59 7.72 13.93
C PHE A 95 5.81 8.79 12.85
N LEU A 96 7.07 9.09 12.56
CA LEU A 96 7.42 10.00 11.47
C LEU A 96 7.53 9.26 10.14
N VAL A 97 7.03 9.88 9.08
CA VAL A 97 7.29 9.49 7.69
C VAL A 97 7.75 10.70 6.88
N LYS A 98 8.39 10.45 5.75
CA LYS A 98 8.93 11.46 4.86
C LYS A 98 8.77 11.03 3.41
N PHE A 99 8.44 12.02 2.58
CA PHE A 99 8.41 11.93 1.12
C PHE A 99 9.40 12.94 0.56
N ILE A 100 10.30 12.48 -0.31
CA ILE A 100 11.44 13.24 -0.82
C ILE A 100 11.45 13.26 -2.34
N LYS A 101 11.97 14.35 -2.91
CA LYS A 101 12.20 14.44 -4.35
C LYS A 101 13.51 13.78 -4.72
N VAL A 102 13.45 12.82 -5.63
CA VAL A 102 14.62 12.12 -6.17
C VAL A 102 14.68 12.26 -7.68
N LYS A 103 15.87 12.12 -8.26
CA LYS A 103 16.00 11.97 -9.70
C LYS A 103 15.86 10.49 -10.04
N PRO A 104 14.98 10.10 -10.98
CA PRO A 104 14.87 8.71 -11.41
C PRO A 104 16.23 8.17 -11.87
N THR A 105 16.69 7.09 -11.26
CA THR A 105 17.85 6.33 -11.72
C THR A 105 17.38 5.26 -12.69
N ASN A 106 17.68 5.42 -13.98
CA ASN A 106 17.39 4.41 -15.00
C ASN A 106 18.33 3.20 -14.81
N SER A 107 17.96 2.27 -13.94
CA SER A 107 18.62 0.98 -13.82
C SER A 107 18.15 0.04 -14.94
N GLY A 108 18.66 0.25 -16.15
CA GLY A 108 18.43 -0.64 -17.30
C GLY A 108 18.66 0.05 -18.65
N LEU A 109 19.69 -0.40 -19.38
CA LEU A 109 20.15 0.07 -20.71
C LEU A 109 20.83 1.47 -20.76
N LYS A 110 22.16 1.46 -20.68
CA LYS A 110 23.04 2.55 -21.15
C LYS A 110 23.20 2.50 -22.68
N ILE A 111 22.11 2.62 -23.44
CA ILE A 111 22.21 2.74 -24.90
C ILE A 111 21.29 3.89 -25.34
N PHE A 112 21.91 5.02 -25.66
CA PHE A 112 21.30 6.29 -26.13
C PHE A 112 20.56 7.14 -25.08
N ALA A 113 21.29 7.79 -24.16
CA ALA A 113 20.73 8.85 -23.35
C ALA A 113 20.98 10.22 -24.01
N ASN A 114 20.01 10.70 -24.78
CA ASN A 114 19.81 12.13 -24.92
C ASN A 114 19.61 12.70 -23.51
N PHE A 115 20.48 13.62 -23.08
CA PHE A 115 20.43 14.29 -21.79
C PHE A 115 19.22 15.25 -21.70
N GLN A 116 18.01 14.73 -21.76
CA GLN A 116 16.85 15.45 -21.26
C GLN A 116 16.93 15.45 -19.74
N LYS A 117 16.96 16.66 -19.16
CA LYS A 117 17.01 16.91 -17.72
C LYS A 117 15.77 16.28 -17.06
N GLN A 118 15.90 15.02 -16.63
CA GLN A 118 14.79 14.26 -16.07
C GLN A 118 14.24 14.99 -14.85
N ALA A 119 12.93 15.26 -14.86
CA ALA A 119 12.24 15.89 -13.75
C ALA A 119 12.35 15.02 -12.49
N SER A 120 12.48 15.66 -11.33
CA SER A 120 12.45 14.94 -10.06
C SER A 120 11.05 14.37 -9.80
N ILE A 121 11.01 13.17 -9.22
CA ILE A 121 9.79 12.50 -8.78
C ILE A 121 9.74 12.51 -7.26
N LEU A 122 8.54 12.54 -6.69
CA LEU A 122 8.34 12.42 -5.24
C LEU A 122 8.15 10.95 -4.87
N VAL A 123 8.96 10.47 -3.92
CA VAL A 123 8.96 9.08 -3.46
C VAL A 123 8.95 9.02 -1.94
N ALA A 124 8.51 7.90 -1.37
CA ALA A 124 8.67 7.66 0.06
C ALA A 124 10.14 7.42 0.42
N ASP A 125 10.63 8.08 1.47
CA ASP A 125 11.94 7.78 2.07
C ASP A 125 11.83 6.46 2.84
N ARG A 126 11.92 5.33 2.13
CA ARG A 126 11.65 3.99 2.67
C ARG A 126 12.53 3.64 3.87
N GLU A 127 13.81 4.00 3.83
CA GLU A 127 14.72 3.76 4.95
C GLU A 127 14.25 4.51 6.21
N PHE A 128 13.97 5.81 6.08
CA PHE A 128 13.47 6.62 7.19
C PHE A 128 12.09 6.12 7.67
N ASN A 129 11.15 5.91 6.75
CA ASN A 129 9.77 5.55 7.06
C ASN A 129 9.71 4.19 7.75
N SER A 130 10.40 3.20 7.22
CA SER A 130 10.40 1.86 7.80
C SER A 130 11.11 1.81 9.15
N LEU A 131 12.20 2.56 9.34
CA LEU A 131 12.86 2.61 10.64
C LEU A 131 11.93 3.17 11.72
N ASN A 132 11.26 4.29 11.44
CA ASN A 132 10.35 4.94 12.38
C ASN A 132 9.11 4.08 12.66
N LEU A 133 8.51 3.50 11.62
CA LEU A 133 7.37 2.59 11.76
C LEU A 133 7.73 1.37 12.62
N SER A 134 8.82 0.65 12.26
CA SER A 134 9.23 -0.55 12.99
C SER A 134 9.55 -0.25 14.45
N ARG A 135 10.19 0.88 14.75
CA ARG A 135 10.48 1.31 16.12
C ARG A 135 9.22 1.65 16.91
N ALA A 136 8.21 2.21 16.27
CA ALA A 136 6.95 2.52 16.94
C ALA A 136 6.19 1.25 17.34
N TYR A 137 6.26 0.18 16.54
CA TYR A 137 5.61 -1.10 16.84
C TYR A 137 6.43 -2.02 17.76
N LEU A 138 7.74 -2.12 17.54
CA LEU A 138 8.61 -3.11 18.22
C LEU A 138 9.47 -2.50 19.33
N GLY A 139 9.51 -1.17 19.43
CA GLY A 139 10.36 -0.44 20.35
C GLY A 139 11.75 -0.10 19.76
N ASN A 140 12.29 1.05 20.17
CA ASN A 140 13.60 1.55 19.75
C ASN A 140 14.74 0.57 20.00
N GLU A 141 14.63 -0.19 21.08
CA GLU A 141 15.61 -1.15 21.52
C GLU A 141 15.68 -2.42 20.66
N ALA A 142 14.55 -2.83 20.10
CA ALA A 142 14.44 -4.03 19.28
C ALA A 142 14.90 -3.78 17.83
N VAL A 143 14.80 -2.54 17.33
CA VAL A 143 15.07 -2.17 15.94
C VAL A 143 16.35 -1.36 15.82
N LEU A 144 17.40 -2.00 15.29
CA LEU A 144 18.73 -1.42 15.17
C LEU A 144 18.80 -0.41 14.02
N SER A 145 18.37 -0.82 12.83
CA SER A 145 18.39 0.02 11.62
C SER A 145 17.47 -0.53 10.53
N SER A 146 17.20 0.29 9.52
CA SER A 146 16.62 -0.13 8.24
C SER A 146 17.56 0.32 7.12
N LYS A 147 17.63 -0.44 6.03
CA LYS A 147 18.45 -0.14 4.85
C LYS A 147 17.73 -0.55 3.58
N VAL A 148 17.76 0.33 2.58
CA VAL A 148 17.32 0.02 1.22
C VAL A 148 18.51 -0.51 0.41
N ASP A 149 18.26 -1.53 -0.41
CA ASP A 149 19.26 -2.07 -1.31
C ASP A 149 19.67 -1.02 -2.37
N PRO A 150 20.95 -0.64 -2.47
CA PRO A 150 21.39 0.37 -3.44
C PRO A 150 21.10 0.01 -4.90
N GLN A 151 20.92 -1.28 -5.20
CA GLN A 151 20.64 -1.77 -6.55
C GLN A 151 19.13 -1.93 -6.81
N SER A 152 18.30 -1.90 -5.77
CA SER A 152 16.85 -2.05 -5.91
C SER A 152 16.09 -1.30 -4.82
N PRO A 153 15.36 -0.21 -5.16
CA PRO A 153 14.52 0.50 -4.19
C PRO A 153 13.37 -0.37 -3.65
N ASN A 154 13.12 -1.52 -4.30
CA ASN A 154 12.08 -2.47 -3.96
C ASN A 154 12.56 -3.56 -3.00
N ARG A 155 13.82 -3.51 -2.54
CA ARG A 155 14.36 -4.44 -1.55
C ARG A 155 14.87 -3.67 -0.33
N GLN A 156 14.37 -4.03 0.84
CA GLN A 156 14.72 -3.39 2.09
C GLN A 156 15.04 -4.43 3.17
N ILE A 157 15.96 -4.11 4.07
CA ILE A 157 16.34 -4.95 5.20
C ILE A 157 16.17 -4.13 6.49
N THR A 158 15.36 -4.62 7.41
CA THR A 158 15.29 -4.14 8.79
C THR A 158 16.12 -5.05 9.68
N PHE A 159 17.08 -4.48 10.40
CA PHE A 159 17.95 -5.19 11.33
C PHE A 159 17.38 -5.12 12.74
N LEU A 160 17.19 -6.28 13.36
CA LEU A 160 16.62 -6.44 14.68
C LEU A 160 17.68 -6.96 15.66
N ARG A 161 17.46 -6.74 16.95
CA ARG A 161 18.32 -7.28 18.02
C ARG A 161 18.39 -8.81 17.92
N GLY A 162 19.56 -9.37 18.27
CA GLY A 162 19.80 -10.82 18.27
C GLY A 162 20.03 -11.41 16.88
N GLU A 163 20.71 -10.67 16.00
CA GLU A 163 21.08 -11.10 14.63
C GLU A 163 19.89 -11.47 13.73
N ARG A 164 18.70 -10.95 14.07
CA ARG A 164 17.47 -11.15 13.30
C ARG A 164 17.34 -10.09 12.22
N GLN A 165 16.75 -10.47 11.10
CA GLN A 165 16.51 -9.56 9.97
C GLN A 165 15.11 -9.77 9.41
N LEU A 166 14.47 -8.68 9.02
CA LEU A 166 13.26 -8.69 8.20
C LEU A 166 13.63 -8.13 6.83
N ILE A 167 13.61 -8.96 5.81
CA ILE A 167 13.81 -8.56 4.41
C ILE A 167 12.44 -8.38 3.78
N SER A 168 12.16 -7.19 3.25
CA SER A 168 10.95 -6.89 2.49
C SER A 168 11.29 -6.70 1.02
N ILE A 169 10.58 -7.39 0.13
CA ILE A 169 10.78 -7.32 -1.32
C ILE A 169 9.45 -7.02 -1.99
N ILE A 170 9.31 -5.82 -2.55
CA ILE A 170 8.13 -5.41 -3.32
C ILE A 170 8.20 -6.06 -4.70
N SER A 171 7.23 -6.90 -5.01
CA SER A 171 7.13 -7.61 -6.28
C SER A 171 6.25 -6.84 -7.26
N ASP A 172 5.12 -6.31 -6.80
CA ASP A 172 4.10 -5.72 -7.66
C ASP A 172 3.50 -4.46 -7.04
N ARG A 173 2.94 -3.59 -7.89
CA ARG A 173 2.23 -2.38 -7.46
C ARG A 173 1.18 -1.93 -8.47
N ALA A 174 0.24 -1.13 -8.00
CA ALA A 174 -0.63 -0.33 -8.84
C ALA A 174 -0.92 1.01 -8.15
N THR A 175 -1.37 1.97 -8.95
CA THR A 175 -1.88 3.25 -8.46
C THR A 175 -3.16 3.57 -9.19
N GLU A 176 -4.07 4.23 -8.48
CA GLU A 176 -5.33 4.71 -9.00
C GLU A 176 -5.55 6.13 -8.49
N THR A 177 -6.21 6.96 -9.29
CA THR A 177 -6.68 8.28 -8.84
C THR A 177 -8.14 8.39 -9.20
N THR A 178 -8.97 8.60 -8.18
CA THR A 178 -10.43 8.67 -8.31
C THR A 178 -10.87 10.07 -8.74
N ALA A 179 -12.15 10.20 -9.11
CA ALA A 179 -12.72 11.48 -9.55
C ALA A 179 -12.73 12.57 -8.45
N ASP A 180 -12.75 12.19 -7.17
CA ASP A 180 -12.67 13.08 -6.01
C ASP A 180 -11.23 13.39 -5.59
N ASN A 181 -10.24 13.08 -6.44
CA ASN A 181 -8.80 13.29 -6.22
C ASN A 181 -8.21 12.48 -5.05
N GLN A 182 -8.83 11.35 -4.70
CA GLN A 182 -8.19 10.39 -3.82
C GLN A 182 -7.06 9.69 -4.59
N PHE A 183 -5.89 9.60 -3.97
CA PHE A 183 -4.74 8.89 -4.54
C PHE A 183 -4.62 7.53 -3.86
N ILE A 184 -4.84 6.46 -4.60
CA ILE A 184 -4.83 5.10 -4.08
C ILE A 184 -3.59 4.38 -4.60
N THR A 185 -2.89 3.70 -3.71
CA THR A 185 -1.72 2.90 -4.05
C THR A 185 -1.86 1.52 -3.48
N THR A 186 -1.29 0.54 -4.17
CA THR A 186 -1.08 -0.79 -3.60
C THR A 186 0.35 -1.25 -3.86
N GLU A 187 0.95 -1.92 -2.88
CA GLU A 187 2.19 -2.68 -3.06
C GLU A 187 1.97 -4.12 -2.55
N VAL A 188 2.36 -5.09 -3.37
CA VAL A 188 2.48 -6.51 -3.00
C VAL A 188 3.94 -6.78 -2.69
N PHE A 189 4.22 -7.33 -1.52
CA PHE A 189 5.57 -7.60 -1.08
C PHE A 189 5.70 -8.89 -0.28
N GLN A 190 6.87 -9.50 -0.39
CA GLN A 190 7.25 -10.67 0.40
C GLN A 190 8.02 -10.22 1.63
N GLN A 191 7.71 -10.82 2.79
CA GLN A 191 8.50 -10.61 4.00
C GLN A 191 9.22 -11.89 4.38
N LEU A 192 10.55 -11.83 4.44
CA LEU A 192 11.40 -12.92 4.87
C LEU A 192 12.04 -12.59 6.21
N PHE A 193 11.66 -13.34 7.24
CA PHE A 193 12.23 -13.24 8.58
C PHE A 193 13.40 -14.22 8.72
N LYS A 194 14.61 -13.69 8.94
CA LYS A 194 15.84 -14.45 9.15
C LYS A 194 16.30 -14.35 10.61
N GLY A 195 17.05 -15.37 11.06
CA GLY A 195 17.57 -15.46 12.43
C GLY A 195 16.94 -16.56 13.29
N SER A 196 16.03 -17.35 12.71
CA SER A 196 15.48 -18.61 13.26
C SER A 196 16.00 -19.81 12.45
N TYR A 197 15.91 -21.01 13.03
CA TYR A 197 16.29 -22.27 12.36
C TYR A 197 15.54 -22.50 11.03
N ARG A 198 14.28 -22.07 10.97
CA ARG A 198 13.49 -21.99 9.74
C ARG A 198 13.11 -20.54 9.48
N PRO A 199 13.58 -19.91 8.38
CA PRO A 199 13.09 -18.61 7.97
C PRO A 199 11.58 -18.65 7.76
N TYR A 200 10.88 -17.63 8.23
CA TYR A 200 9.44 -17.49 7.97
C TYR A 200 9.24 -16.54 6.79
N LEU A 201 8.33 -16.93 5.88
CA LEU A 201 7.99 -16.17 4.69
C LEU A 201 6.48 -15.94 4.68
N ASN A 202 6.05 -14.74 4.29
CA ASN A 202 4.66 -14.49 3.91
C ASN A 202 4.63 -13.55 2.69
N THR A 203 3.44 -13.43 2.11
CA THR A 203 3.15 -12.37 1.12
C THR A 203 2.12 -11.43 1.73
N VAL A 204 2.34 -10.14 1.54
CA VAL A 204 1.47 -9.09 2.05
C VAL A 204 1.11 -8.15 0.91
N GLU A 205 -0.15 -7.78 0.85
CA GLU A 205 -0.67 -6.73 -0.01
C GLU A 205 -1.11 -5.56 0.89
N SER A 206 -0.64 -4.35 0.60
CA SER A 206 -1.03 -3.15 1.33
C SER A 206 -1.59 -2.13 0.37
N THR A 207 -2.89 -1.87 0.48
CA THR A 207 -3.61 -0.89 -0.35
C THR A 207 -4.02 0.29 0.52
N THR A 208 -3.62 1.49 0.11
CA THR A 208 -3.83 2.73 0.88
C THR A 208 -4.45 3.79 -0.01
N ALA A 209 -5.60 4.30 0.40
CA ALA A 209 -6.31 5.40 -0.24
C ALA A 209 -6.07 6.71 0.54
N TYR A 210 -5.25 7.59 -0.03
CA TYR A 210 -4.90 8.88 0.57
C TYR A 210 -5.82 10.00 0.07
N GLN A 211 -6.28 10.83 1.01
CA GLN A 211 -7.08 12.02 0.73
C GLN A 211 -6.42 13.25 1.35
N LYS A 212 -6.12 14.25 0.51
CA LYS A 212 -5.75 15.58 0.99
C LYS A 212 -6.98 16.29 1.54
N LEU A 213 -6.87 16.84 2.74
CA LEU A 213 -7.95 17.61 3.38
C LEU A 213 -7.77 19.11 3.15
N SER A 214 -8.89 19.84 3.27
CA SER A 214 -8.88 21.31 3.31
C SER A 214 -8.46 21.85 4.68
N THR A 215 -8.52 21.01 5.72
CA THR A 215 -8.05 21.33 7.07
C THR A 215 -6.53 21.17 7.18
N PRO A 216 -5.84 21.97 8.01
CA PRO A 216 -4.40 21.83 8.19
C PRO A 216 -4.00 20.68 9.13
N SER A 217 -4.93 20.15 9.93
CA SER A 217 -4.66 19.16 10.96
C SER A 217 -5.89 18.25 11.19
N PRO A 218 -5.86 16.98 10.75
CA PRO A 218 -4.86 16.41 9.85
C PRO A 218 -4.89 17.08 8.48
N ALA A 219 -3.75 17.09 7.80
CA ALA A 219 -3.63 17.60 6.43
C ALA A 219 -3.94 16.52 5.38
N ILE A 220 -3.68 15.25 5.73
CA ILE A 220 -3.97 14.09 4.89
C ILE A 220 -4.61 13.03 5.79
N THR A 221 -5.63 12.35 5.27
CA THR A 221 -6.15 11.12 5.87
C THR A 221 -5.93 9.97 4.90
N ALA A 222 -5.86 8.75 5.41
CA ALA A 222 -5.87 7.58 4.56
C ALA A 222 -6.62 6.41 5.18
N ASP A 223 -7.26 5.62 4.32
CA ASP A 223 -7.79 4.31 4.64
C ASP A 223 -6.85 3.27 4.05
N GLN A 224 -6.31 2.40 4.90
CA GLN A 224 -5.34 1.39 4.49
C GLN A 224 -5.86 0.00 4.86
N VAL A 225 -5.84 -0.92 3.91
CA VAL A 225 -6.06 -2.34 4.16
C VAL A 225 -4.77 -3.11 3.89
N THR A 226 -4.41 -3.96 4.84
CA THR A 226 -3.30 -4.92 4.71
C THR A 226 -3.87 -6.33 4.69
N ALA A 227 -3.61 -7.06 3.61
CA ALA A 227 -4.00 -8.46 3.43
C ALA A 227 -2.76 -9.36 3.50
N VAL A 228 -2.81 -10.38 4.36
CA VAL A 228 -1.72 -11.34 4.56
C VAL A 228 -2.11 -12.67 3.93
N TYR A 229 -1.22 -13.21 3.10
CA TYR A 229 -1.36 -14.49 2.43
C TYR A 229 -0.30 -15.47 2.92
N LEU A 230 -0.66 -16.75 2.95
CA LEU A 230 0.28 -17.82 3.23
C LEU A 230 1.35 -17.90 2.15
N SER A 231 2.54 -18.32 2.55
CA SER A 231 3.61 -18.68 1.64
C SER A 231 3.44 -20.11 1.14
N PRO A 232 4.06 -20.48 0.00
CA PRO A 232 4.09 -21.87 -0.47
C PRO A 232 4.70 -22.89 0.52
N GLN A 233 5.33 -22.42 1.59
CA GLN A 233 5.93 -23.27 2.62
C GLN A 233 4.93 -23.63 3.73
N ASP A 234 3.81 -22.92 3.82
CA ASP A 234 2.77 -23.18 4.81
C ASP A 234 1.90 -24.37 4.39
N PRO A 235 1.53 -25.27 5.33
CA PRO A 235 0.79 -26.49 5.01
C PRO A 235 -0.58 -26.21 4.38
N ASP A 236 -1.24 -25.13 4.79
CA ASP A 236 -2.56 -24.74 4.31
C ASP A 236 -2.53 -23.84 3.07
N TYR A 237 -1.36 -23.63 2.45
CA TYR A 237 -1.19 -22.72 1.31
C TYR A 237 -2.19 -23.02 0.17
N PHE A 238 -2.28 -24.28 -0.25
CA PHE A 238 -3.19 -24.67 -1.33
C PHE A 238 -4.66 -24.58 -0.92
N THR A 239 -4.97 -24.84 0.36
CA THR A 239 -6.32 -24.70 0.93
C THR A 239 -6.76 -23.23 0.94
N ALA A 240 -5.86 -22.32 1.35
CA ALA A 240 -6.12 -20.88 1.33
C ALA A 240 -6.27 -20.36 -0.11
N GLY A 241 -5.43 -20.84 -1.03
CA GLY A 241 -5.42 -20.42 -2.43
C GLY A 241 -5.05 -18.94 -2.56
N SER A 242 -5.87 -18.17 -3.30
CA SER A 242 -5.66 -16.72 -3.47
C SER A 242 -6.38 -15.87 -2.42
N ARG A 243 -6.82 -16.46 -1.31
CA ARG A 243 -7.56 -15.75 -0.25
C ARG A 243 -6.61 -15.35 0.89
N PRO A 244 -6.75 -14.15 1.45
CA PRO A 244 -5.96 -13.76 2.60
C PRO A 244 -6.39 -14.52 3.85
N VAL A 245 -5.41 -14.87 4.68
CA VAL A 245 -5.63 -15.50 6.00
C VAL A 245 -5.88 -14.47 7.11
N ALA A 246 -5.46 -13.22 6.89
CA ALA A 246 -5.71 -12.12 7.80
C ALA A 246 -5.84 -10.80 7.03
N LEU A 247 -6.74 -9.95 7.49
CA LEU A 247 -6.98 -8.61 7.00
C LEU A 247 -6.94 -7.64 8.17
N TYR A 248 -6.33 -6.47 7.94
CA TYR A 248 -6.23 -5.38 8.90
C TYR A 248 -6.58 -4.08 8.21
N ARG A 249 -7.54 -3.32 8.74
CA ARG A 249 -7.92 -2.00 8.25
C ARG A 249 -7.44 -0.93 9.20
N TYR A 250 -6.71 0.04 8.68
CA TYR A 250 -6.13 1.14 9.42
C TYR A 250 -6.70 2.47 8.95
N ARG A 251 -7.00 3.35 9.90
CA ARG A 251 -7.14 4.78 9.63
C ARG A 251 -5.79 5.46 9.90
N LEU A 252 -5.31 6.21 8.92
CA LEU A 252 -4.09 7.00 9.01
C LEU A 252 -4.43 8.49 8.99
N GLU A 253 -3.78 9.25 9.86
CA GLU A 253 -3.93 10.71 9.96
C GLU A 253 -2.54 11.35 9.94
N PHE A 254 -2.31 12.27 9.01
CA PHE A 254 -1.01 12.90 8.80
C PHE A 254 -1.05 14.35 9.27
N PHE A 255 -0.14 14.68 10.16
CA PHE A 255 0.03 15.98 10.75
C PHE A 255 1.38 16.57 10.33
N PRO A 256 1.45 17.87 10.03
CA PRO A 256 2.73 18.56 9.93
C PRO A 256 3.58 18.31 11.19
N PRO A 257 4.89 18.15 11.07
CA PRO A 257 5.76 17.99 12.22
C PRO A 257 5.74 19.29 13.02
N SER A 258 5.53 19.17 14.33
CA SER A 258 5.61 20.26 15.30
C SER A 258 7.05 20.74 15.49
#